data_AF-A0A937R962-F1
#
_entry.id   AF-A0A937R962-F1
#
_cell.length_a   1.000
_cell.length_b   1.000
_cell.length_c   1.000
_cell.angle_alpha   90.00
_cell.angle_beta   90.00
_cell.angle_gamma   90.00
#
_symmetry.space_group_name_H-M   'P 1'
#
loop_
_entity.id
_entity.type
_entity.pdbx_description
1 polymer ?
#
loop_
_entity_poly.entity_id
_entity_poly.type
_entity_poly.pdbx_seq_one_letter_code
_entity_poly.pdbx_strand_id
1 'polypeptide(L)' 'MATEGFKRKLTAIFSADVEGYSRLMGEDELATVQTLTSYKETMRKLIRHYRGRVVDST' A
#
# COMPACT_ATOMS: atom_id res chain seq x y z
N MET A 1 -26.07 12.02 -19.94
CA MET A 1 -25.20 11.97 -18.74
C MET A 1 -23.80 11.68 -19.24
N ALA A 2 -22.88 12.63 -19.11
CA ALA A 2 -21.53 12.49 -19.66
C ALA A 2 -20.88 11.24 -19.07
N THR A 3 -20.48 10.32 -19.95
CA THR A 3 -19.48 9.31 -19.64
C THR A 3 -18.27 10.06 -19.12
N GLU A 4 -17.97 9.96 -17.83
CA GLU A 4 -16.70 10.44 -17.30
C GLU A 4 -15.59 9.68 -18.05
N GLY A 5 -15.06 10.32 -19.08
CA GLY A 5 -14.13 9.72 -20.02
C GLY A 5 -12.89 9.25 -19.28
N PHE A 6 -12.50 8.00 -19.52
CA PHE A 6 -11.29 7.40 -18.98
C PHE A 6 -10.08 8.34 -19.17
N LYS A 7 -9.56 8.90 -18.07
CA LYS A 7 -8.44 9.84 -18.10
C LYS A 7 -7.12 9.08 -18.19
N ARG A 8 -6.55 9.01 -19.40
CA ARG A 8 -5.20 8.49 -19.64
C ARG A 8 -4.15 9.51 -19.22
N LYS A 9 -3.14 9.07 -18.50
CA LYS A 9 -1.93 9.85 -18.20
C LYS A 9 -0.75 8.91 -18.01
N LEU A 10 0.46 9.37 -18.34
CA LEU A 10 1.68 8.70 -17.93
C LEU A 10 1.82 8.82 -16.40
N THR A 11 2.08 7.70 -15.72
CA THR A 11 2.20 7.66 -14.26
C THR A 11 3.22 6.61 -13.85
N ALA A 12 3.93 6.85 -12.75
CA ALA A 12 4.67 5.80 -12.06
C ALA A 12 3.68 4.96 -11.23
N ILE A 13 3.88 3.63 -11.21
CA ILE A 13 3.15 2.70 -10.36
C ILE A 13 4.17 2.07 -9.42
N PHE A 14 3.87 2.14 -8.12
CA PHE A 14 4.65 1.51 -7.07
C PHE A 14 3.83 0.38 -6.46
N SER A 15 4.42 -0.81 -6.36
CA SER A 15 3.84 -1.98 -5.71
C SER A 15 4.86 -2.55 -4.74
N ALA A 16 4.40 -2.97 -3.56
CA ALA A 16 5.23 -3.54 -2.51
C ALA A 16 4.50 -4.74 -1.89
N ASP A 17 5.26 -5.77 -1.54
CA ASP A 17 4.78 -7.00 -0.92
C ASP A 17 5.68 -7.39 0.27
N VAL A 18 5.15 -8.21 1.17
CA VAL A 18 5.84 -8.67 2.38
C VAL A 18 6.40 -10.06 2.13
N GLU A 19 7.72 -10.14 2.02
CA GLU A 19 8.40 -11.42 1.88
C GLU A 19 8.11 -12.34 3.07
N GLY A 20 7.68 -13.57 2.79
CA GLY A 20 7.42 -14.57 3.82
C GLY A 20 6.22 -14.26 4.72
N TYR A 21 5.30 -13.39 4.31
CA TYR A 21 4.10 -13.01 5.08
C TYR A 21 3.39 -14.21 5.74
N SER A 22 3.11 -15.27 4.98
CA SER A 22 2.41 -16.45 5.49
C SER A 22 3.17 -17.15 6.62
N ARG A 23 4.51 -17.16 6.57
CA ARG A 23 5.35 -17.71 7.64
C ARG A 23 5.31 -16.82 8.88
N LEU A 24 5.45 -15.51 8.70
CA LEU A 24 5.40 -14.53 9.81
C LEU A 24 4.05 -14.60 10.55
N MET A 25 2.94 -14.68 9.81
CA MET A 25 1.61 -14.86 10.38
C MET A 25 1.45 -16.17 11.15
N GLY A 26 2.15 -17.24 10.74
CA GLY A 26 2.13 -18.53 11.44
C GLY A 26 3.04 -18.57 12.67
N GLU A 27 4.10 -17.75 12.70
CA GLU A 27 5.04 -17.64 13.82
C GLU A 27 4.49 -16.72 14.93
N ASP A 28 4.06 -15.50 14.58
CA ASP A 28 3.47 -14.54 15.50
C ASP A 28 2.54 -13.57 14.75
N GLU A 29 1.24 -13.86 14.78
CA GLU A 29 0.21 -13.04 14.14
C GLU A 29 0.17 -11.61 14.68
N LEU A 30 0.21 -11.43 16.00
CA LEU A 30 0.05 -10.13 16.63
C LEU A 30 1.23 -9.21 16.29
N ALA A 31 2.45 -9.72 16.44
CA ALA A 31 3.65 -8.97 16.10
C ALA A 31 3.71 -8.63 14.61
N THR A 32 3.26 -9.55 13.74
CA THR A 32 3.19 -9.33 12.29
C THR A 32 2.22 -8.20 11.97
N VAL A 33 0.99 -8.25 12.48
CA VAL A 33 -0.02 -7.20 12.24
C VAL A 33 0.44 -5.84 12.75
N GLN A 34 1.03 -5.77 13.95
CA GLN A 34 1.55 -4.52 14.51
C GLN A 34 2.66 -3.93 13.64
N THR A 35 3.61 -4.77 13.21
CA THR A 35 4.73 -4.34 12.35
C THR A 35 4.24 -3.83 11.01
N LEU A 36 3.35 -4.58 10.35
CA LEU A 36 2.78 -4.19 9.06
C LEU A 36 1.94 -2.91 9.16
N THR A 37 1.20 -2.72 10.25
CA THR A 37 0.45 -1.49 10.49
C THR A 37 1.39 -0.28 10.57
N SER A 38 2.47 -0.39 11.34
CA SER A 38 3.49 0.66 11.48
C SER A 38 4.16 1.00 10.14
N TYR A 39 4.50 -0.01 9.35
CA TYR A 39 5.12 0.18 8.04
C TYR A 39 4.15 0.78 7.03
N LYS A 40 2.90 0.29 6.97
CA LYS A 40 1.84 0.87 6.13
C LYS A 40 1.61 2.34 6.47
N GLU A 41 1.60 2.73 7.75
CA GLU A 41 1.48 4.14 8.15
C GLU A 41 2.66 5.01 7.69
N THR A 42 3.87 4.50 7.81
CA THR A 42 5.08 5.19 7.33
C THR A 42 5.02 5.37 5.80
N MET A 43 4.66 4.33 5.06
CA MET A 43 4.46 4.40 3.61
C MET A 43 3.36 5.39 3.24
N ARG A 44 2.20 5.38 3.90
CA ARG A 44 1.11 6.34 3.66
C ARG A 44 1.58 7.79 3.84
N LYS A 45 2.37 8.08 4.88
CA LYS A 45 2.94 9.41 5.12
C LYS A 45 3.87 9.84 3.99
N LEU A 46 4.80 8.97 3.58
CA LEU A 46 5.76 9.25 2.50
C LEU A 46 5.04 9.42 1.15
N ILE A 47 4.11 8.54 0.80
CA ILE A 47 3.33 8.63 -0.44
C ILE A 47 2.62 9.98 -0.52
N ARG A 48 1.96 10.42 0.57
CA ARG A 48 1.31 11.74 0.61
C ARG A 48 2.31 12.89 0.50
N HIS A 49 3.44 12.80 1.21
CA HIS A 49 4.50 13.81 1.18
C HIS A 49 5.01 14.06 -0.25
N TYR A 50 5.21 12.99 -1.02
CA TYR A 50 5.62 13.06 -2.43
C TYR A 50 4.45 13.21 -3.42
N ARG A 51 3.26 13.63 -2.95
CA ARG A 51 2.06 13.89 -3.76
C ARG A 51 1.57 12.67 -4.56
N GLY A 52 1.89 11.47 -4.10
CA GLY A 52 1.34 10.21 -4.58
C GLY A 52 -0.03 9.92 -3.97
N ARG A 53 -0.62 8.79 -4.37
CA ARG A 53 -1.87 8.26 -3.80
C ARG A 53 -1.75 6.77 -3.52
N VAL A 54 -2.39 6.31 -2.46
CA VAL A 54 -2.60 4.88 -2.23
C VAL A 54 -3.80 4.46 -3.07
N VAL A 55 -3.61 3.42 -3.90
CA VAL A 55 -4.68 2.88 -4.75
C VAL A 55 -5.39 1.73 -4.05
N ASP A 56 -4.62 0.83 -3.45
CA ASP A 56 -5.08 -0.30 -2.65
C ASP A 56 -4.05 -0.56 -1.53
N SER A 57 -4.50 -1.10 -0.40
CA SER A 57 -3.63 -1.33 0.78
C SER A 57 -4.20 -2.34 1.78
N THR A 58 -4.99 -3.31 1.28
CA THR A 58 -5.61 -4.38 2.09
C THR A 58 -4.59 -5.01 3.06
#